data_AF-A0A2E3XBB5-F1
#
_entry.id   AF-A0A2E3XBB5-F1
#
_cell.length_a   1.000
_cell.length_b   1.000
_cell.length_c   1.000
_cell.angle_alpha   90.00
_cell.angle_beta   90.00
_cell.angle_gamma   90.00
#
_symmetry.space_group_name_H-M   'P 1'
#
loop_
_entity.id
_entity.type
_entity.pdbx_description
1 polymer ?
#
loop_
_entity_poly.entity_id
_entity_poly.type
_entity_poly.pdbx_seq_one_letter_code
_entity_poly.pdbx_strand_id
1 'polypeptide(L)'
;MINEEFKKFKDHKSVKPWSIDVFNKENWLNGTWKTFSRNFFYSDPVDSEKNIRGLRFIHRLEGEKRSEYEEKCQKVKDNVFNLIKDGFPLDVFELDNWYKKIITSNHGLSDNTPPFDYMSIGHRQKMVNILIKYFLTYFHTTKDTDIEFCKRFNRNISHIHIPIDNIVLKSIYKNEIYRNKFQKRITKKGEQYYLDLKPWSRITDYESYSNFQNTIRNLSESEGMSPIEFEMKKLWS
;
A
#
# COMPACT_ATOMS: atom_id res chain seq x y z
N MET A 1 19.50 15.12 -17.71
CA MET A 1 18.27 14.34 -17.97
C MET A 1 17.46 13.99 -16.71
N ILE A 2 17.87 13.13 -15.76
CA ILE A 2 17.09 12.87 -14.51
C ILE A 2 17.07 14.09 -13.57
N ASN A 3 18.22 14.75 -13.39
CA ASN A 3 18.30 16.03 -12.68
C ASN A 3 17.56 17.17 -13.38
N GLU A 4 17.24 17.02 -14.68
CA GLU A 4 16.46 18.00 -15.43
C GLU A 4 14.97 17.67 -15.45
N GLU A 5 14.54 16.40 -15.42
CA GLU A 5 13.13 16.04 -15.24
C GLU A 5 12.66 16.30 -13.80
N PHE A 6 13.51 16.02 -12.80
CA PHE A 6 13.19 16.31 -11.40
C PHE A 6 13.27 17.81 -11.10
N LYS A 7 14.22 18.56 -11.72
CA LYS A 7 14.18 20.03 -11.72
C LYS A 7 13.01 20.59 -12.53
N LYS A 8 12.62 20.00 -13.68
CA LYS A 8 11.40 20.40 -14.41
C LYS A 8 10.14 20.14 -13.61
N PHE A 9 10.08 19.08 -12.80
CA PHE A 9 8.97 18.82 -11.89
C PHE A 9 8.92 19.80 -10.71
N LYS A 10 10.10 20.20 -10.20
CA LYS A 10 10.27 21.16 -9.10
C LYS A 10 10.11 22.64 -9.52
N ASP A 11 10.53 22.99 -10.73
CA ASP A 11 10.64 24.38 -11.24
C ASP A 11 9.57 24.72 -12.31
N HIS A 12 8.57 23.86 -12.53
CA HIS A 12 7.48 24.13 -13.47
C HIS A 12 6.65 25.35 -13.01
N LYS A 13 6.76 26.48 -13.72
CA LYS A 13 5.97 27.71 -13.47
C LYS A 13 4.44 27.53 -13.54
N SER A 14 3.95 26.35 -13.94
CA SER A 14 2.52 26.02 -13.98
C SER A 14 2.11 24.76 -13.22
N VAL A 15 2.95 24.19 -12.35
CA VAL A 15 2.35 23.53 -11.19
C VAL A 15 2.10 24.63 -10.16
N LYS A 16 1.08 25.45 -10.44
CA LYS A 16 0.23 25.94 -9.35
C LYS A 16 -0.03 24.71 -8.48
N PRO A 17 -0.02 24.80 -7.13
CA PRO A 17 -0.52 23.71 -6.30
C PRO A 17 -1.79 23.24 -6.97
N TRP A 18 -1.88 21.95 -7.31
CA TRP A 18 -3.06 21.44 -7.97
C TRP A 18 -4.24 22.00 -7.19
N SER A 19 -5.02 22.89 -7.82
CA SER A 19 -6.23 23.43 -7.24
C SER A 19 -7.26 22.33 -7.35
N ILE A 20 -6.98 21.22 -6.67
CA ILE A 20 -7.97 20.23 -6.40
C ILE A 20 -8.70 20.77 -5.16
N ASP A 21 -9.62 21.70 -5.41
CA ASP A 21 -10.77 21.96 -4.51
C ASP A 21 -11.59 20.67 -4.26
N VAL A 22 -11.22 19.57 -4.90
CA VAL A 22 -11.83 18.23 -4.90
C VAL A 22 -11.16 17.26 -3.91
N PHE A 23 -10.04 17.60 -3.24
CA PHE A 23 -9.44 16.73 -2.22
C PHE A 23 -10.06 17.03 -0.86
N ASN A 24 -11.35 16.72 -0.75
CA ASN A 24 -11.96 16.61 0.57
C ASN A 24 -11.28 15.43 1.29
N LYS A 25 -10.41 15.78 2.24
CA LYS A 25 -9.63 14.86 3.08
C LYS A 25 -10.49 13.71 3.57
N GLU A 26 -11.64 14.04 4.13
CA GLU A 26 -12.59 13.07 4.67
C GLU A 26 -13.18 12.21 3.57
N ASN A 27 -13.65 12.78 2.46
CA ASN A 27 -14.26 12.00 1.38
C ASN A 27 -13.28 11.07 0.67
N TRP A 28 -12.04 11.49 0.44
CA TRP A 28 -11.05 10.66 -0.25
C TRP A 28 -10.39 9.64 0.70
N LEU A 29 -10.14 10.02 1.96
CA LEU A 29 -9.68 9.08 2.98
C LEU A 29 -10.76 8.05 3.27
N ASN A 30 -12.00 8.50 3.48
CA ASN A 30 -13.14 7.62 3.70
C ASN A 30 -13.46 6.83 2.43
N GLY A 31 -13.27 7.36 1.23
CA GLY A 31 -13.46 6.63 -0.02
C GLY A 31 -12.41 5.53 -0.24
N THR A 32 -11.13 5.86 -0.04
CA THR A 32 -10.00 4.93 -0.10
C THR A 32 -10.11 3.89 0.99
N TRP A 33 -10.42 4.31 2.22
CA TRP A 33 -10.67 3.43 3.36
C TRP A 33 -11.92 2.58 3.19
N LYS A 34 -13.01 3.11 2.60
CA LYS A 34 -14.22 2.35 2.29
C LYS A 34 -13.95 1.28 1.25
N THR A 35 -13.14 1.60 0.24
CA THR A 35 -12.67 0.64 -0.76
C THR A 35 -11.77 -0.41 -0.12
N PHE A 36 -10.87 0.02 0.76
CA PHE A 36 -9.98 -0.84 1.50
C PHE A 36 -10.78 -1.78 2.41
N SER A 37 -11.57 -1.24 3.32
CA SER A 37 -12.42 -2.01 4.21
C SER A 37 -13.34 -2.97 3.47
N ARG A 38 -13.97 -2.56 2.37
CA ARG A 38 -14.77 -3.47 1.51
C ARG A 38 -13.98 -4.64 0.96
N ASN A 39 -12.78 -4.38 0.43
CA ASN A 39 -11.98 -5.41 -0.21
C ASN A 39 -11.18 -6.28 0.78
N PHE A 40 -10.83 -5.75 1.94
CA PHE A 40 -9.85 -6.36 2.84
C PHE A 40 -10.44 -6.81 4.17
N PHE A 41 -11.46 -6.13 4.69
CA PHE A 41 -12.17 -6.52 5.90
C PHE A 41 -13.46 -7.27 5.57
N TYR A 42 -14.25 -6.75 4.64
CA TYR A 42 -15.60 -7.25 4.36
C TYR A 42 -15.66 -8.39 3.34
N SER A 43 -14.54 -8.77 2.71
CA SER A 43 -14.52 -9.85 1.73
C SER A 43 -14.21 -11.20 2.39
N ASP A 44 -15.18 -12.13 2.37
CA ASP A 44 -14.92 -13.53 2.70
C ASP A 44 -13.88 -14.11 1.73
N PRO A 45 -12.98 -15.01 2.18
CA PRO A 45 -12.16 -15.80 1.28
C PRO A 45 -13.07 -16.82 0.58
N VAL A 46 -13.80 -16.36 -0.45
CA VAL A 46 -14.50 -17.18 -1.44
C VAL A 46 -15.35 -18.31 -0.84
N ASP A 47 -16.62 -18.03 -0.57
CA ASP A 47 -17.65 -19.07 -0.69
C ASP A 47 -17.68 -19.48 -2.17
N SER A 48 -17.01 -20.59 -2.49
CA SER A 48 -16.71 -21.05 -3.86
C SER A 48 -17.93 -21.29 -4.73
N GLU A 49 -19.11 -21.32 -4.13
CA GLU A 49 -20.37 -21.59 -4.84
C GLU A 49 -21.12 -20.32 -5.27
N LYS A 50 -20.91 -19.17 -4.61
CA LYS A 50 -21.85 -18.04 -4.71
C LYS A 50 -21.31 -16.78 -5.37
N ASN A 51 -20.01 -16.66 -5.60
CA ASN A 51 -19.39 -15.56 -6.36
C ASN A 51 -19.85 -14.13 -5.93
N ILE A 52 -20.31 -13.96 -4.69
CA ILE A 52 -20.77 -12.69 -4.13
C ILE A 52 -19.74 -12.22 -3.10
N ARG A 53 -19.03 -11.13 -3.42
CA ARG A 53 -18.22 -10.38 -2.44
C ARG A 53 -19.16 -9.65 -1.51
N GLY A 54 -19.43 -10.21 -0.33
CA GLY A 54 -20.26 -9.58 0.69
C GLY A 54 -19.68 -9.79 2.07
N LEU A 55 -20.07 -8.92 3.02
CA LEU A 55 -19.83 -9.06 4.46
C LEU A 55 -19.95 -10.54 4.87
N ARG A 56 -19.11 -11.04 5.78
CA ARG A 56 -19.31 -12.38 6.34
C ARG A 56 -20.73 -12.51 6.84
N PHE A 57 -21.36 -13.68 6.68
CA PHE A 57 -22.77 -13.90 7.04
C PHE A 57 -23.11 -13.37 8.45
N ILE A 58 -22.19 -13.55 9.40
CA ILE A 58 -22.29 -13.08 10.79
C ILE A 58 -22.31 -11.55 10.98
N HIS A 59 -21.92 -10.77 9.98
CA HIS A 59 -21.90 -9.30 9.98
C HIS A 59 -22.87 -8.68 8.96
N ARG A 60 -23.63 -9.50 8.19
CA ARG A 60 -24.57 -9.00 7.16
C ARG A 60 -25.81 -8.32 7.73
N LEU A 61 -26.26 -8.76 8.91
CA LEU A 61 -27.46 -8.23 9.55
C LEU A 61 -27.10 -7.03 10.42
N GLU A 62 -27.94 -5.98 10.39
CA GLU A 62 -27.85 -4.89 11.35
C GLU A 62 -28.11 -5.40 12.77
N GLY A 63 -27.23 -5.04 13.70
CA GLY A 63 -27.22 -5.54 15.07
C GLY A 63 -25.86 -5.35 15.75
N GLU A 64 -25.77 -5.67 17.05
CA GLU A 64 -24.60 -5.42 17.90
C GLU A 64 -23.27 -5.93 17.30
N LYS A 65 -23.27 -7.12 16.69
CA LYS A 65 -22.07 -7.71 16.06
C LYS A 65 -21.56 -6.93 14.84
N ARG A 66 -22.43 -6.20 14.14
CA ARG A 66 -22.04 -5.35 13.02
C ARG A 66 -21.45 -4.04 13.53
N SER A 67 -22.08 -3.42 14.53
CA SER A 67 -21.56 -2.22 15.18
C SER A 67 -20.18 -2.46 15.82
N GLU A 68 -20.01 -3.56 16.55
CA GLU A 68 -18.72 -3.95 17.14
C GLU A 68 -17.63 -4.12 16.07
N TYR A 69 -18.00 -4.68 14.92
CA TYR A 69 -17.08 -4.87 13.80
C TYR A 69 -16.67 -3.55 13.13
N GLU A 70 -17.64 -2.66 12.91
CA GLU A 70 -17.41 -1.32 12.36
C GLU A 70 -16.52 -0.49 13.29
N GLU A 71 -16.73 -0.56 14.61
CA GLU A 71 -15.85 0.06 15.62
C GLU A 71 -14.42 -0.48 15.56
N LYS A 72 -14.25 -1.80 15.42
CA LYS A 72 -12.92 -2.43 15.27
C LYS A 72 -12.23 -1.96 13.99
N CYS A 73 -12.95 -1.89 12.87
CA CYS A 73 -12.41 -1.36 11.63
C CYS A 73 -11.99 0.11 11.77
N GLN A 74 -12.78 0.92 12.48
CA GLN A 74 -12.46 2.32 12.73
C GLN A 74 -11.22 2.47 13.63
N LYS A 75 -11.09 1.67 14.70
CA LYS A 75 -9.87 1.65 15.53
C LYS A 75 -8.62 1.33 14.72
N VAL A 76 -8.69 0.33 13.84
CA VAL A 76 -7.57 -0.01 12.95
C VAL A 76 -7.23 1.14 12.00
N LYS A 77 -8.24 1.77 11.39
CA LYS A 77 -8.06 2.95 10.54
C LYS A 77 -7.22 4.01 11.25
N ASP A 78 -7.67 4.38 12.45
CA ASP A 78 -7.08 5.48 13.20
C ASP A 78 -5.67 5.11 13.67
N ASN A 79 -5.47 3.87 14.12
CA ASN A 79 -4.15 3.38 14.53
C ASN A 79 -3.16 3.35 13.37
N VAL A 80 -3.54 2.81 12.21
CA VAL A 80 -2.64 2.78 11.04
C VAL A 80 -2.34 4.19 10.55
N PHE A 81 -3.36 5.06 10.50
CA PHE A 81 -3.20 6.44 10.07
C PHE A 81 -2.25 7.21 10.99
N ASN A 82 -2.42 7.08 12.31
CA ASN A 82 -1.54 7.72 13.30
C ASN A 82 -0.13 7.14 13.27
N LEU A 83 0.03 5.81 13.09
CA LEU A 83 1.35 5.19 12.95
C LEU A 83 2.11 5.67 11.70
N ILE A 84 1.39 5.99 10.62
CA ILE A 84 2.00 6.61 9.44
C ILE A 84 2.27 8.09 9.73
N LYS A 85 1.27 8.87 10.16
CA LYS A 85 1.44 10.30 10.36
C LYS A 85 2.51 10.63 11.40
N ASP A 86 2.44 10.01 12.57
CA ASP A 86 3.28 10.37 13.71
C ASP A 86 4.52 9.48 13.81
N GLY A 87 4.46 8.27 13.24
CA GLY A 87 5.51 7.26 13.34
C GLY A 87 6.40 7.10 12.11
N PHE A 88 6.12 7.78 10.99
CA PHE A 88 6.99 7.67 9.81
C PHE A 88 8.42 8.10 10.15
N PRO A 89 9.46 7.33 9.78
CA PRO A 89 10.80 7.57 10.27
C PRO A 89 11.43 8.80 9.61
N LEU A 90 12.29 9.48 10.36
CA LEU A 90 13.09 10.59 9.83
C LEU A 90 14.34 10.09 9.11
N ASP A 91 14.90 8.98 9.58
CA ASP A 91 16.08 8.32 9.03
C ASP A 91 15.69 7.19 8.08
N VAL A 92 16.32 7.16 6.91
CA VAL A 92 16.12 6.14 5.87
C VAL A 92 16.55 4.75 6.34
N PHE A 93 17.56 4.67 7.20
CA PHE A 93 18.03 3.38 7.73
C PHE A 93 16.99 2.72 8.65
N GLU A 94 16.04 3.50 9.17
CA GLU A 94 14.94 2.98 10.00
C GLU A 94 13.69 2.60 9.18
N LEU A 95 13.63 2.96 7.91
CA LEU A 95 12.44 2.81 7.07
C LEU A 95 11.99 1.35 6.94
N ASP A 96 12.91 0.43 6.67
CA ASP A 96 12.60 -0.99 6.50
C ASP A 96 12.11 -1.63 7.80
N ASN A 97 12.73 -1.25 8.92
CA ASN A 97 12.31 -1.68 10.25
C ASN A 97 10.94 -1.12 10.60
N TRP A 98 10.65 0.13 10.22
CA TRP A 98 9.33 0.73 10.39
C TRP A 98 8.28 -0.02 9.56
N TYR A 99 8.56 -0.30 8.28
CA TYR A 99 7.67 -1.12 7.43
C TYR A 99 7.44 -2.51 8.00
N LYS A 100 8.49 -3.15 8.51
CA LYS A 100 8.37 -4.45 9.19
C LYS A 100 7.39 -4.35 10.34
N LYS A 101 7.63 -3.43 11.28
CA LYS A 101 6.79 -3.22 12.46
C LYS A 101 5.33 -2.96 12.07
N ILE A 102 5.06 -2.00 11.19
CA ILE A 102 3.69 -1.63 10.84
C ILE A 102 2.98 -2.78 10.13
N ILE A 103 3.62 -3.46 9.17
CA ILE A 103 3.00 -4.57 8.41
C ILE A 103 2.81 -5.81 9.27
N THR A 104 3.69 -6.10 10.23
CA THR A 104 3.55 -7.28 11.11
C THR A 104 2.74 -7.00 12.38
N SER A 105 2.47 -5.75 12.73
CA SER A 105 1.67 -5.40 13.91
C SER A 105 0.18 -5.71 13.72
N ASN A 106 -0.53 -5.97 14.82
CA ASN A 106 -1.99 -6.13 14.83
C ASN A 106 -2.73 -4.80 15.10
N HIS A 107 -2.03 -3.66 15.02
CA HIS A 107 -2.59 -2.30 15.12
C HIS A 107 -3.59 -2.09 16.27
N GLY A 108 -3.25 -2.58 17.46
CA GLY A 108 -4.09 -2.42 18.66
C GLY A 108 -5.26 -3.40 18.77
N LEU A 109 -5.31 -4.44 17.92
CA LEU A 109 -6.20 -5.58 18.08
C LEU A 109 -5.43 -6.76 18.70
N SER A 110 -6.13 -7.61 19.46
CA SER A 110 -5.55 -8.87 19.93
C SER A 110 -5.44 -9.87 18.77
N ASP A 111 -4.51 -10.82 18.87
CA ASP A 111 -4.15 -11.80 17.83
C ASP A 111 -5.31 -12.72 17.39
N ASN A 112 -6.45 -12.64 18.09
CA ASN A 112 -7.68 -13.41 17.84
C ASN A 112 -8.91 -12.49 17.70
N THR A 113 -8.71 -11.24 17.26
CA THR A 113 -9.81 -10.30 17.00
C THR A 113 -9.98 -10.02 15.50
N PRO A 114 -11.10 -10.46 14.89
CA PRO A 114 -11.49 -10.03 13.55
C PRO A 114 -11.53 -8.50 13.48
N PRO A 115 -11.11 -7.88 12.37
CA PRO A 115 -10.87 -8.50 11.06
C PRO A 115 -9.40 -8.84 10.75
N PHE A 116 -8.46 -8.51 11.64
CA PHE A 116 -7.02 -8.54 11.32
C PHE A 116 -6.38 -9.92 11.42
N ASP A 117 -6.99 -10.87 12.15
CA ASP A 117 -6.60 -12.29 12.19
C ASP A 117 -6.57 -12.91 10.79
N TYR A 118 -7.34 -12.36 9.85
CA TYR A 118 -7.47 -12.85 8.48
C TYR A 118 -6.59 -12.09 7.48
N MET A 119 -5.96 -11.00 7.91
CA MET A 119 -5.14 -10.18 7.04
C MET A 119 -3.71 -10.72 7.00
N SER A 120 -3.42 -11.48 5.94
CA SER A 120 -2.05 -11.83 5.57
C SER A 120 -1.16 -10.59 5.42
N ILE A 121 0.16 -10.77 5.52
CA ILE A 121 1.16 -9.72 5.23
C ILE A 121 0.88 -9.06 3.88
N GLY A 122 0.48 -9.85 2.88
CA GLY A 122 0.08 -9.39 1.56
C GLY A 122 -1.03 -8.33 1.56
N HIS A 123 -2.01 -8.44 2.46
CA HIS A 123 -3.04 -7.43 2.60
C HIS A 123 -2.54 -6.20 3.38
N ARG A 124 -1.82 -6.43 4.49
CA ARG A 124 -1.31 -5.36 5.36
C ARG A 124 -0.33 -4.44 4.62
N GLN A 125 0.59 -5.01 3.84
CA GLN A 125 1.51 -4.22 3.03
C GLN A 125 0.78 -3.39 1.98
N LYS A 126 -0.26 -3.94 1.33
CA LYS A 126 -1.03 -3.20 0.32
C LYS A 126 -1.75 -2.01 0.94
N MET A 127 -2.34 -2.19 2.13
CA MET A 127 -2.92 -1.11 2.92
C MET A 127 -1.93 0.03 3.15
N VAL A 128 -0.79 -0.31 3.76
CA VAL A 128 0.22 0.67 4.17
C VAL A 128 0.75 1.43 2.96
N ASN A 129 1.07 0.74 1.86
CA ASN A 129 1.57 1.38 0.63
C ASN A 129 0.53 2.33 0.00
N ILE A 130 -0.76 1.95 0.00
CA ILE A 130 -1.82 2.85 -0.49
C ILE A 130 -1.96 4.07 0.41
N LEU A 131 -1.95 3.90 1.73
CA LEU A 131 -2.08 5.01 2.68
C LEU A 131 -0.89 5.97 2.63
N ILE A 132 0.34 5.47 2.47
CA ILE A 132 1.53 6.31 2.28
C ILE A 132 1.40 7.15 1.01
N LYS A 133 0.92 6.57 -0.09
CA LYS A 133 0.62 7.32 -1.32
C LYS A 133 -0.53 8.31 -1.14
N TYR A 134 -1.54 7.98 -0.33
CA TYR A 134 -2.57 8.94 0.06
C TYR A 134 -1.95 10.16 0.71
N PHE A 135 -1.05 9.95 1.68
CA PHE A 135 -0.37 11.05 2.37
C PHE A 135 0.50 11.87 1.42
N LEU A 136 1.20 11.22 0.49
CA LEU A 136 1.91 11.92 -0.59
C LEU A 136 0.94 12.83 -1.36
N THR A 137 -0.14 12.30 -1.92
CA THR A 137 -1.06 13.11 -2.72
C THR A 137 -1.73 14.21 -1.88
N TYR A 138 -2.15 13.91 -0.65
CA TYR A 138 -2.78 14.87 0.25
C TYR A 138 -1.85 16.04 0.60
N PHE A 139 -0.68 15.76 1.17
CA PHE A 139 0.20 16.83 1.65
C PHE A 139 0.83 17.65 0.52
N HIS A 140 0.96 17.08 -0.68
CA HIS A 140 1.36 17.85 -1.86
C HIS A 140 0.23 18.76 -2.42
N THR A 141 -1.03 18.55 -2.05
CA THR A 141 -2.18 19.26 -2.63
C THR A 141 -2.86 20.25 -1.68
N THR A 142 -2.93 19.99 -0.37
CA THR A 142 -3.85 20.72 0.52
C THR A 142 -3.28 21.93 1.26
N LYS A 143 -1.99 22.27 1.10
CA LYS A 143 -1.29 23.33 1.86
C LYS A 143 -1.34 23.21 3.39
N ASP A 144 -2.07 22.23 3.95
CA ASP A 144 -1.99 21.82 5.34
C ASP A 144 -0.59 21.26 5.59
N THR A 145 0.29 22.11 6.09
CA THR A 145 1.68 21.77 6.34
C THR A 145 1.84 21.15 7.72
N ASP A 146 1.63 19.84 7.82
CA ASP A 146 2.35 19.09 8.84
C ASP A 146 3.84 19.07 8.42
N ILE A 147 4.55 20.12 8.82
CA ILE A 147 5.94 20.38 8.42
C ILE A 147 6.84 19.20 8.77
N GLU A 148 6.59 18.57 9.92
CA GLU A 148 7.42 17.49 10.42
C GLU A 148 7.16 16.19 9.64
N PHE A 149 5.88 15.85 9.35
CA PHE A 149 5.58 14.75 8.46
C PHE A 149 6.18 14.96 7.06
N CYS A 150 6.00 16.14 6.47
CA CYS A 150 6.55 16.47 5.15
C CYS A 150 8.08 16.33 5.12
N LYS A 151 8.77 16.74 6.19
CA LYS A 151 10.22 16.60 6.31
C LYS A 151 10.65 15.12 6.33
N ARG A 152 10.00 14.29 7.15
CA ARG A 152 10.25 12.85 7.23
C ARG A 152 9.98 12.18 5.89
N PHE A 153 8.86 12.54 5.25
CA PHE A 153 8.48 12.00 3.96
C PHE A 153 9.49 12.35 2.85
N ASN A 154 9.86 13.64 2.73
CA ASN A 154 10.81 14.10 1.72
C ASN A 154 12.18 13.45 1.84
N ARG A 155 12.63 13.12 3.06
CA ARG A 155 13.90 12.39 3.26
C ARG A 155 13.85 10.95 2.78
N ASN A 156 12.67 10.35 2.76
CA ASN A 156 12.48 8.92 2.50
C ASN A 156 11.83 8.64 1.15
N ILE A 157 11.37 9.65 0.41
CA ILE A 157 10.55 9.49 -0.81
C ILE A 157 11.18 8.55 -1.83
N SER A 158 12.50 8.57 -1.96
CA SER A 158 13.27 7.72 -2.87
C SER A 158 13.42 6.27 -2.42
N HIS A 159 12.96 5.92 -1.21
CA HIS A 159 13.08 4.59 -0.60
C HIS A 159 11.73 3.99 -0.20
N ILE A 160 10.63 4.71 -0.47
CA ILE A 160 9.27 4.24 -0.21
C ILE A 160 9.04 2.92 -0.94
N HIS A 161 8.55 1.93 -0.20
CA HIS A 161 8.19 0.63 -0.75
C HIS A 161 7.07 0.74 -1.79
N ILE A 162 6.93 -0.29 -2.60
CA ILE A 162 5.81 -0.43 -3.54
C ILE A 162 4.93 -1.62 -3.12
N PRO A 163 3.63 -1.64 -3.43
CA PRO A 163 2.77 -2.76 -3.09
C PRO A 163 3.11 -4.01 -3.91
N ILE A 164 3.06 -5.19 -3.26
CA ILE A 164 2.93 -6.46 -3.97
C ILE A 164 1.46 -6.67 -4.29
N ASP A 165 1.07 -6.52 -5.56
CA ASP A 165 -0.30 -6.79 -5.98
C ASP A 165 -0.39 -7.36 -7.39
N ASN A 166 -1.61 -7.69 -7.83
CA ASN A 166 -1.82 -8.32 -9.12
C ASN A 166 -1.41 -7.44 -10.31
N ILE A 167 -1.52 -6.11 -10.21
CA ILE A 167 -1.12 -5.19 -11.29
C ILE A 167 0.41 -5.18 -11.37
N VAL A 168 1.07 -4.98 -10.24
CA VAL A 168 2.53 -4.95 -10.15
C VAL A 168 3.14 -6.28 -10.59
N LEU A 169 2.63 -7.41 -10.09
CA LEU A 169 3.10 -8.75 -10.47
C LEU A 169 2.85 -9.05 -11.95
N LYS A 170 1.72 -8.61 -12.51
CA LYS A 170 1.41 -8.74 -13.94
C LYS A 170 2.44 -8.00 -14.79
N SER A 171 2.73 -6.76 -14.45
CA SER A 171 3.66 -5.92 -15.22
C SER A 171 5.08 -6.46 -15.17
N ILE A 172 5.53 -6.91 -13.99
CA ILE A 172 6.83 -7.58 -13.86
C ILE A 172 6.86 -8.88 -14.66
N TYR A 173 5.80 -9.70 -14.60
CA TYR A 173 5.74 -10.97 -15.36
C TYR A 173 5.83 -10.75 -16.87
N LYS A 174 5.18 -9.70 -17.39
CA LYS A 174 5.17 -9.38 -18.82
C LYS A 174 6.51 -8.87 -19.33
N ASN A 175 7.33 -8.27 -18.47
CA ASN A 175 8.66 -7.82 -18.83
C ASN A 175 9.70 -8.89 -18.49
N GLU A 176 10.27 -9.53 -19.51
CA GLU A 176 11.23 -10.63 -19.33
C GLU A 176 12.48 -10.22 -18.54
N ILE A 177 13.00 -9.02 -18.77
CA ILE A 177 14.17 -8.49 -18.06
C ILE A 177 13.87 -8.40 -16.56
N TYR A 178 12.71 -7.82 -16.21
CA TYR A 178 12.31 -7.68 -14.81
C TYR A 178 12.04 -9.04 -14.18
N ARG A 179 11.31 -9.92 -14.88
CA ARG A 179 11.00 -11.28 -14.41
C ARG A 179 12.26 -12.10 -14.12
N ASN A 180 13.31 -11.94 -14.94
CA ASN A 180 14.59 -12.62 -14.74
C ASN A 180 15.32 -12.12 -13.48
N LYS A 181 15.20 -10.84 -13.12
CA LYS A 181 15.74 -10.31 -11.84
C LYS A 181 15.04 -10.92 -10.63
N PHE A 182 13.77 -11.29 -10.77
CA PHE A 182 13.04 -12.08 -9.78
C PHE A 182 13.33 -13.59 -9.84
N GLN A 183 14.35 -14.03 -10.59
CA GLN A 183 14.73 -15.45 -10.71
C GLN A 183 13.54 -16.35 -11.09
N LYS A 184 12.63 -15.84 -11.92
CA LYS A 184 11.39 -16.54 -12.35
C LYS A 184 10.42 -16.93 -11.21
N ARG A 185 10.61 -16.40 -10.00
CA ARG A 185 9.69 -16.55 -8.84
C ARG A 185 8.28 -16.00 -9.12
N ILE A 186 8.17 -15.08 -10.08
CA ILE A 186 6.89 -14.56 -10.54
C ILE A 186 6.33 -15.44 -11.66
N THR A 187 5.16 -16.02 -11.41
CA THR A 187 4.48 -16.99 -12.28
C THR A 187 3.03 -16.56 -12.57
N LYS A 188 2.45 -17.13 -13.63
CA LYS A 188 1.05 -16.89 -14.04
C LYS A 188 0.29 -18.22 -14.04
N LYS A 189 -0.93 -18.22 -13.50
CA LYS A 189 -1.91 -19.31 -13.61
C LYS A 189 -3.30 -18.73 -13.87
N GLY A 190 -3.88 -19.03 -15.04
CA GLY A 190 -5.08 -18.35 -15.50
C GLY A 190 -4.86 -16.84 -15.57
N GLU A 191 -5.79 -16.03 -15.05
CA GLU A 191 -5.68 -14.57 -15.00
C GLU A 191 -4.94 -14.01 -13.76
N GLN A 192 -4.39 -14.90 -12.91
CA GLN A 192 -3.73 -14.52 -11.67
C GLN A 192 -2.21 -14.62 -11.77
N TYR A 193 -1.53 -13.74 -11.02
CA TYR A 193 -0.08 -13.68 -10.91
C TYR A 193 0.35 -13.96 -9.48
N TYR A 194 1.46 -14.69 -9.35
CA TYR A 194 1.92 -15.27 -8.10
C TYR A 194 3.38 -14.89 -7.86
N LEU A 195 3.73 -14.64 -6.60
CA LEU A 195 5.09 -14.57 -6.11
C LEU A 195 5.34 -15.83 -5.29
N ASP A 196 6.35 -16.63 -5.64
CA ASP A 196 6.65 -17.89 -4.95
C ASP A 196 5.46 -18.84 -4.85
N LEU A 197 4.73 -18.97 -5.98
CA LEU A 197 3.52 -19.77 -6.10
C LEU A 197 2.35 -19.33 -5.19
N LYS A 198 2.47 -18.18 -4.50
CA LYS A 198 1.42 -17.59 -3.67
C LYS A 198 0.82 -16.36 -4.38
N PRO A 199 -0.52 -16.23 -4.45
CA PRO A 199 -1.12 -14.95 -4.84
C PRO A 199 -0.75 -13.91 -3.78
N TRP A 200 -0.64 -12.64 -4.17
CA TRP A 200 -0.20 -11.58 -3.26
C TRP A 200 -1.00 -11.53 -1.95
N SER A 201 -2.31 -11.82 -1.99
CA SER A 201 -3.21 -11.87 -0.83
C SER A 201 -2.95 -13.03 0.13
N ARG A 202 -2.13 -14.01 -0.24
CA ARG A 202 -1.75 -15.16 0.62
C ARG A 202 -0.28 -15.13 1.05
N ILE A 203 0.42 -14.02 0.83
CA ILE A 203 1.76 -13.82 1.41
C ILE A 203 1.60 -13.60 2.92
N THR A 204 2.15 -14.48 3.74
CA THR A 204 2.01 -14.46 5.21
C THR A 204 3.30 -14.12 5.93
N ASP A 205 4.43 -14.14 5.23
CA ASP A 205 5.75 -13.90 5.79
C ASP A 205 6.32 -12.55 5.31
N TYR A 206 7.01 -11.85 6.22
CA TYR A 206 7.67 -10.58 5.90
C TYR A 206 8.89 -10.77 5.00
N GLU A 207 9.54 -11.94 5.05
CA GLU A 207 10.74 -12.21 4.25
C GLU A 207 10.45 -12.16 2.74
N SER A 208 9.34 -12.76 2.29
CA SER A 208 8.88 -12.64 0.90
C SER A 208 8.68 -11.17 0.50
N TYR A 209 8.11 -10.36 1.40
CA TYR A 209 7.91 -8.93 1.16
C TYR A 209 9.24 -8.18 1.08
N SER A 210 10.15 -8.39 2.04
CA SER A 210 11.47 -7.74 2.07
C SER A 210 12.32 -8.10 0.85
N ASN A 211 12.36 -9.37 0.47
CA ASN A 211 13.06 -9.84 -0.72
C ASN A 211 12.50 -9.21 -2.01
N PHE A 212 11.18 -9.05 -2.08
CA PHE A 212 10.54 -8.33 -3.19
C PHE A 212 10.99 -6.86 -3.23
N GLN A 213 10.96 -6.13 -2.10
CA GLN A 213 11.38 -4.73 -2.06
C GLN A 213 12.85 -4.54 -2.44
N ASN A 214 13.74 -5.42 -1.98
CA ASN A 214 15.16 -5.39 -2.36
C ASN A 214 15.35 -5.59 -3.87
N THR A 215 14.60 -6.51 -4.46
CA THR A 215 14.64 -6.73 -5.92
C THR A 215 14.12 -5.50 -6.68
N ILE A 216 13.05 -4.88 -6.19
CA ILE A 216 12.50 -3.64 -6.78
C ILE A 216 13.50 -2.49 -6.70
N ARG A 217 14.20 -2.30 -5.58
CA ARG A 217 15.21 -1.24 -5.44
C ARG A 217 16.32 -1.39 -6.46
N ASN A 218 16.85 -2.60 -6.61
CA ASN A 218 17.90 -2.88 -7.59
C ASN A 218 17.39 -2.62 -9.03
N LEU A 219 16.14 -2.97 -9.31
CA LEU A 219 15.50 -2.71 -10.60
C LEU A 219 15.31 -1.21 -10.85
N SER A 220 14.75 -0.48 -9.89
CA SER A 220 14.50 0.95 -10.02
C SER A 220 15.81 1.72 -10.17
N GLU A 221 16.85 1.36 -9.40
CA GLU A 221 18.18 1.93 -9.51
C GLU A 221 18.79 1.69 -10.90
N SER A 222 18.66 0.48 -11.45
CA SER A 222 19.14 0.18 -12.81
C SER A 222 18.44 0.98 -13.91
N GLU A 223 17.24 1.50 -13.62
CA GLU A 223 16.45 2.37 -14.51
C GLU A 223 16.65 3.87 -14.19
N GLY A 224 17.49 4.20 -13.20
CA GLY A 224 17.71 5.57 -12.73
C GLY A 224 16.49 6.19 -12.06
N MET A 225 15.67 5.39 -11.39
CA MET A 225 14.42 5.81 -10.74
C MET A 225 14.40 5.42 -9.26
N SER A 226 13.64 6.15 -8.44
CA SER A 226 13.20 5.63 -7.15
C SER A 226 12.16 4.51 -7.31
N PRO A 227 11.94 3.66 -6.29
CA PRO A 227 10.93 2.60 -6.36
C PRO A 227 9.53 3.12 -6.68
N ILE A 228 9.12 4.26 -6.11
CA ILE A 228 7.80 4.84 -6.37
C ILE A 228 7.67 5.36 -7.80
N GLU A 229 8.71 5.98 -8.35
CA GLU A 229 8.74 6.39 -9.77
C GLU A 229 8.72 5.17 -10.69
N PHE A 230 9.48 4.14 -10.36
CA PHE A 230 9.51 2.89 -11.12
C PHE A 230 8.13 2.23 -11.14
N GLU A 231 7.44 2.15 -10.01
CA GLU A 231 6.07 1.65 -9.96
C GLU A 231 5.15 2.45 -10.89
N MET A 232 5.13 3.78 -10.75
CA MET A 232 4.21 4.63 -11.51
C MET A 232 4.49 4.63 -13.02
N LYS A 233 5.77 4.67 -13.42
CA LYS A 233 6.16 4.80 -14.83
C LYS A 233 6.23 3.45 -15.55
N LYS A 234 6.64 2.38 -14.86
CA LYS A 234 6.97 1.08 -15.49
C LYS A 234 6.01 -0.05 -15.12
N LEU A 235 5.37 0.00 -13.97
CA LEU A 235 4.56 -1.12 -13.47
C LEU A 235 3.05 -0.86 -13.54
N TRP A 236 2.63 0.41 -13.61
CA TRP A 236 1.22 0.80 -13.77
C TRP A 236 0.85 1.16 -15.22
N SER A 237 1.79 1.03 -16.16
CA SER A 237 1.64 1.30 -17.59
C SER A 237 1.04 0.15 -18.40
#